data_AF-A0A2G2BL05-F1
#
_entry.id   AF-A0A2G2BL05-F1
#
_cell.length_a   1.000
_cell.length_b   1.000
_cell.length_c   1.000
_cell.angle_alpha   90.00
_cell.angle_beta   90.00
_cell.angle_gamma   90.00
#
_symmetry.space_group_name_H-M   'P 1'
#
loop_
_entity.id
_entity.type
_entity.pdbx_description
1 polymer ?
#
loop_
_entity_poly.entity_id
_entity_poly.type
_entity_poly.pdbx_seq_one_letter_code
_entity_poly.pdbx_strand_id
1 'polypeptide(L)'
;MDNGFCEIFEVGPRDGLQNENREIPVAEKIALVDMLTQAGFSRIEVASFVSPRWVPQMAGSAEVLEGITRGEGVRYAALAPNLRGYTEAVAAKADEIAIFASASEGFSQKNINASIDEAFERFVPILEEARHVDIPVRGYVSCVIKCPYDGIVAPSKVAEVADRLFSMGCYEVSLGDTIGAGTPDTIARMLLAVRDVVPAGRLAGHYHDTNGRAIDNIDASLSLGVRVFDAAVGGLGGCPYAPGAAGNVATEKVNAHLAALGYRTGLDQELIEEAAAMARAMRAD
;
A
#
# COMPACT_ATOMS: atom_id res chain seq x y z
N MET A 1 27.96 -6.72 4.43
CA MET A 1 27.84 -5.40 3.76
C MET A 1 26.60 -4.75 4.36
N ASP A 2 26.70 -3.53 4.90
CA ASP A 2 25.52 -2.78 5.39
C ASP A 2 25.09 -1.83 4.27
N ASN A 3 24.02 -2.18 3.55
CA ASN A 3 23.47 -1.37 2.47
C ASN A 3 22.51 -0.28 2.97
N GLY A 4 22.43 -0.09 4.30
CA GLY A 4 21.58 0.87 4.95
C GLY A 4 20.19 0.30 5.28
N PHE A 5 19.27 1.21 5.59
CA PHE A 5 17.90 0.86 5.97
C PHE A 5 16.98 0.77 4.74
N CYS A 6 16.11 -0.23 4.73
CA CYS A 6 15.03 -0.37 3.77
C CYS A 6 13.75 -0.73 4.53
N GLU A 7 12.71 0.10 4.39
CA GLU A 7 11.46 -0.08 5.11
C GLU A 7 10.51 -0.99 4.34
N ILE A 8 9.77 -1.82 5.07
CA ILE A 8 8.58 -2.50 4.55
C ILE A 8 7.36 -1.82 5.20
N PHE A 9 6.47 -1.30 4.36
CA PHE A 9 5.19 -0.75 4.77
C PHE A 9 4.15 -1.87 4.67
N GLU A 10 3.65 -2.35 5.81
CA GLU A 10 2.79 -3.53 5.85
C GLU A 10 1.35 -3.17 5.48
N VAL A 11 0.83 -3.75 4.39
CA VAL A 11 -0.52 -3.48 3.88
C VAL A 11 -1.49 -4.64 4.09
N GLY A 12 -1.05 -5.75 4.68
CA GLY A 12 -1.83 -6.96 4.90
C GLY A 12 -3.18 -6.72 5.59
N PRO A 13 -3.25 -6.02 6.73
CA PRO A 13 -4.52 -5.81 7.45
C PRO A 13 -5.58 -5.02 6.66
N ARG A 14 -5.16 -4.14 5.74
CA ARG A 14 -6.05 -3.37 4.86
C ARG A 14 -6.15 -4.00 3.48
N ASP A 15 -5.12 -3.83 2.65
CA ASP A 15 -5.12 -4.21 1.24
C ASP A 15 -5.16 -5.73 1.06
N GLY A 16 -4.41 -6.44 1.90
CA GLY A 16 -4.39 -7.90 1.90
C GLY A 16 -5.76 -8.51 2.25
N LEU A 17 -6.39 -8.04 3.33
CA LEU A 17 -7.70 -8.56 3.75
C LEU A 17 -8.84 -8.09 2.85
N GLN A 18 -8.75 -6.91 2.21
CA GLN A 18 -9.85 -6.26 1.50
C GLN A 18 -10.61 -7.15 0.49
N ASN A 19 -9.93 -8.09 -0.17
CA ASN A 19 -10.50 -8.97 -1.19
C ASN A 19 -10.68 -10.44 -0.73
N GLU A 20 -10.53 -10.72 0.56
CA GLU A 20 -10.72 -12.08 1.09
C GLU A 20 -12.21 -12.43 1.17
N ASN A 21 -12.55 -13.66 0.77
CA ASN A 21 -13.95 -14.12 0.70
C ASN A 21 -14.56 -14.41 2.08
N ARG A 22 -13.73 -14.82 3.04
CA ARG A 22 -14.14 -15.11 4.41
C ARG A 22 -14.37 -13.79 5.14
N GLU A 23 -15.53 -13.64 5.77
CA GLU A 23 -15.74 -12.56 6.73
C GLU A 23 -14.81 -12.77 7.93
N ILE A 24 -13.88 -11.84 8.14
CA ILE A 24 -12.86 -11.92 9.19
C ILE A 24 -13.33 -11.07 10.37
N PRO A 25 -13.53 -11.66 11.55
CA PRO A 25 -13.93 -10.92 12.75
C PRO A 25 -12.94 -9.81 13.12
N VAL A 26 -13.46 -8.73 13.71
CA VAL A 26 -12.64 -7.60 14.23
C VAL A 26 -11.54 -8.08 15.17
N ALA A 27 -11.84 -9.05 16.04
CA ALA A 27 -10.86 -9.60 16.98
C ALA A 27 -9.67 -10.30 16.27
N GLU A 28 -9.91 -10.98 15.15
CA GLU A 28 -8.84 -11.57 14.34
C GLU A 28 -7.99 -10.48 13.68
N LYS A 29 -8.61 -9.43 13.14
CA LYS A 29 -7.90 -8.28 12.55
C LYS A 29 -7.00 -7.58 13.58
N ILE A 30 -7.50 -7.35 14.79
CA ILE A 30 -6.73 -6.77 15.90
C ILE A 30 -5.53 -7.66 16.24
N ALA A 31 -5.76 -8.97 16.41
CA ALA A 31 -4.68 -9.90 16.74
C ALA A 31 -3.55 -9.90 15.70
N LEU A 32 -3.90 -9.79 14.41
CA LEU A 32 -2.91 -9.68 13.34
C LEU A 32 -2.10 -8.37 13.43
N VAL A 33 -2.76 -7.23 13.63
CA VAL A 33 -2.07 -5.93 13.73
C VAL A 33 -1.18 -5.87 14.97
N ASP A 34 -1.60 -6.44 16.09
CA ASP A 34 -0.79 -6.50 17.31
C ASP A 34 0.45 -7.37 17.11
N MET A 35 0.33 -8.51 16.42
CA MET A 35 1.47 -9.35 16.09
C MET A 35 2.44 -8.66 15.13
N LEU A 36 1.93 -7.96 14.11
CA LEU A 36 2.75 -7.15 13.22
C LEU A 36 3.45 -6.02 13.99
N THR A 37 2.77 -5.35 14.91
CA THR A 37 3.39 -4.34 15.78
C THR A 37 4.58 -4.93 16.55
N GLN A 38 4.42 -6.13 17.11
CA GLN A 38 5.50 -6.83 17.83
C GLN A 38 6.66 -7.26 16.92
N ALA A 39 6.37 -7.56 15.65
CA ALA A 39 7.38 -7.90 14.65
C ALA A 39 8.29 -6.73 14.24
N GLY A 40 7.98 -5.50 14.67
CA GLY A 40 8.86 -4.33 14.55
C GLY A 40 8.54 -3.37 13.39
N PHE A 41 7.36 -3.46 12.77
CA PHE A 41 6.98 -2.53 11.70
C PHE A 41 6.89 -1.09 12.22
N SER A 42 7.46 -0.15 11.47
CA SER A 42 7.31 1.29 11.70
C SER A 42 6.00 1.86 11.16
N ARG A 43 5.46 1.25 10.10
CA ARG A 43 4.21 1.66 9.46
C ARG A 43 3.38 0.45 9.07
N ILE A 44 2.12 0.45 9.49
CA ILE A 44 1.13 -0.59 9.18
C ILE A 44 -0.14 0.09 8.70
N GLU A 45 -0.66 -0.33 7.55
CA GLU A 45 -1.97 0.09 7.06
C GLU A 45 -3.06 -0.83 7.60
N VAL A 46 -3.83 -0.28 8.53
CA VAL A 46 -4.74 -1.06 9.38
C VAL A 46 -6.17 -1.05 8.87
N ALA A 47 -6.59 0.09 8.30
CA ALA A 47 -8.00 0.40 8.17
C ALA A 47 -8.33 1.06 6.83
N SER A 48 -9.60 0.98 6.43
CA SER A 48 -10.11 1.66 5.25
C SER A 48 -11.51 2.21 5.52
N PHE A 49 -11.65 3.52 5.46
CA PHE A 49 -12.91 4.25 5.65
C PHE A 49 -13.62 4.46 4.32
N VAL A 50 -13.80 3.33 3.62
CA VAL A 50 -14.63 3.21 2.42
C VAL A 50 -16.03 2.72 2.80
N SER A 51 -16.98 2.84 1.88
CA SER A 51 -18.33 2.34 2.12
C SER A 51 -18.31 0.81 2.31
N PRO A 52 -18.78 0.29 3.48
CA PRO A 52 -18.84 -1.16 3.74
C PRO A 52 -19.74 -1.92 2.76
N ARG A 53 -20.64 -1.23 2.05
CA ARG A 53 -21.43 -1.83 0.96
C ARG A 53 -20.54 -2.29 -0.20
N TRP A 54 -19.48 -1.55 -0.49
CA TRP A 54 -18.57 -1.83 -1.61
C TRP A 54 -17.41 -2.71 -1.17
N VAL A 55 -16.97 -2.54 0.07
CA VAL A 55 -15.88 -3.33 0.65
C VAL A 55 -16.31 -3.84 2.04
N PRO A 56 -17.13 -4.91 2.11
CA PRO A 56 -17.63 -5.44 3.38
C PRO A 56 -16.53 -5.80 4.35
N GLN A 57 -15.40 -6.27 3.81
CA GLN A 57 -14.27 -6.72 4.61
C GLN A 57 -13.59 -5.61 5.42
N MET A 58 -13.80 -4.34 5.05
CA MET A 58 -13.30 -3.19 5.79
C MET A 58 -14.33 -2.63 6.80
N ALA A 59 -15.48 -3.28 6.94
CA ALA A 59 -16.36 -3.03 8.08
C ALA A 59 -15.62 -3.30 9.39
N GLY A 60 -15.91 -2.49 10.41
CA GLY A 60 -15.22 -2.56 11.70
C GLY A 60 -13.89 -1.80 11.76
N SER A 61 -13.54 -0.98 10.75
CA SER A 61 -12.24 -0.30 10.66
C SER A 61 -11.94 0.61 11.86
N ALA A 62 -12.96 1.30 12.40
CA ALA A 62 -12.81 2.13 13.59
C ALA A 62 -12.54 1.26 14.83
N GLU A 63 -13.30 0.18 14.99
CA GLU A 63 -13.17 -0.77 16.10
C GLU A 63 -11.81 -1.47 16.09
N VAL A 64 -11.23 -1.74 14.91
CA VAL A 64 -9.86 -2.26 14.81
C VAL A 64 -8.85 -1.22 15.29
N LEU A 65 -8.89 0.01 14.78
CA LEU A 65 -7.95 1.06 15.21
C LEU A 65 -8.05 1.41 16.70
N GLU A 66 -9.25 1.32 17.28
CA GLU A 66 -9.48 1.52 18.71
C GLU A 66 -9.03 0.33 19.57
N GLY A 67 -9.08 -0.89 19.01
CA GLY A 67 -8.83 -2.13 19.74
C GLY A 67 -7.38 -2.62 19.71
N ILE A 68 -6.53 -2.09 18.82
CA ILE A 68 -5.13 -2.50 18.70
C ILE A 68 -4.26 -1.97 19.86
N THR A 69 -3.25 -2.77 20.20
CA THR A 69 -2.19 -2.38 21.11
C THR A 69 -1.15 -1.57 20.34
N ARG A 70 -1.21 -0.23 20.46
CA ARG A 70 -0.30 0.66 19.73
C ARG A 70 1.14 0.56 20.26
N GLY A 71 2.08 0.32 19.36
CA GLY A 71 3.52 0.32 19.63
C GLY A 71 4.10 1.73 19.67
N GLU A 72 5.13 1.94 20.49
CA GLU A 72 5.83 3.22 20.56
C GLU A 72 6.54 3.53 19.23
N GLY A 73 6.26 4.69 18.65
CA GLY A 73 6.87 5.12 17.38
C GLY A 73 6.32 4.46 16.11
N VAL A 74 5.33 3.57 16.24
CA VAL A 74 4.65 2.93 15.11
C VAL A 74 3.50 3.83 14.63
N ARG A 75 3.38 4.02 13.31
CA ARG A 75 2.24 4.71 12.70
C ARG A 75 1.24 3.72 12.11
N TYR A 76 -0.02 3.90 12.46
CA TYR A 76 -1.13 3.12 11.95
C TYR A 76 -1.92 3.93 10.93
N ALA A 77 -1.76 3.57 9.66
CA ALA A 77 -2.33 4.26 8.53
C ALA A 77 -3.75 3.76 8.21
N ALA A 78 -4.58 4.66 7.68
CA ALA A 78 -5.92 4.34 7.20
C ALA A 78 -6.19 4.93 5.80
N LEU A 79 -6.79 4.13 4.92
CA LEU A 79 -7.24 4.58 3.61
C LEU A 79 -8.51 5.43 3.75
N ALA A 80 -8.51 6.64 3.21
CA ALA A 80 -9.65 7.57 3.27
C ALA A 80 -9.81 8.32 1.94
N PRO A 81 -10.62 7.82 0.99
CA PRO A 81 -10.70 8.40 -0.36
C PRO A 81 -11.63 9.61 -0.50
N ASN A 82 -12.24 10.07 0.59
CA ASN A 82 -13.11 11.25 0.60
C ASN A 82 -13.09 11.88 1.99
N LEU A 83 -13.58 13.13 2.09
CA LEU A 83 -13.57 13.90 3.33
C LEU A 83 -14.30 13.22 4.48
N ARG A 84 -15.42 12.51 4.19
CA ARG A 84 -16.13 11.76 5.23
C ARG A 84 -15.26 10.64 5.81
N GLY A 85 -14.64 9.84 4.95
CA GLY A 85 -13.74 8.77 5.39
C GLY A 85 -12.52 9.31 6.14
N TYR A 86 -12.02 10.49 5.75
CA TYR A 86 -10.96 11.18 6.47
C TYR A 86 -11.40 11.55 7.89
N THR A 87 -12.57 12.20 8.04
CA THR A 87 -13.10 12.57 9.37
C THR A 87 -13.30 11.34 10.26
N GLU A 88 -13.81 10.24 9.70
CA GLU A 88 -13.97 8.97 10.42
C GLU A 88 -12.62 8.37 10.84
N ALA A 89 -11.61 8.40 9.96
CA ALA A 89 -10.25 7.92 10.25
C ALA A 89 -9.56 8.73 11.36
N VAL A 90 -9.69 10.06 11.32
CA VAL A 90 -9.14 10.94 12.37
C VAL A 90 -9.85 10.70 13.71
N ALA A 91 -11.18 10.54 13.70
CA ALA A 91 -11.93 10.21 14.91
C ALA A 91 -11.49 8.87 15.52
N ALA A 92 -11.18 7.88 14.67
CA ALA A 92 -10.61 6.59 15.06
C ALA A 92 -9.10 6.63 15.37
N LYS A 93 -8.49 7.82 15.41
CA LYS A 93 -7.06 8.04 15.74
C LYS A 93 -6.10 7.31 14.78
N ALA A 94 -6.36 7.37 13.48
CA ALA A 94 -5.33 7.02 12.49
C ALA A 94 -4.14 8.00 12.61
N ASP A 95 -2.91 7.50 12.59
CA ASP A 95 -1.71 8.37 12.65
C ASP A 95 -1.31 8.90 11.26
N GLU A 96 -1.83 8.26 10.22
CA GLU A 96 -1.49 8.54 8.83
C GLU A 96 -2.69 8.25 7.94
N ILE A 97 -2.87 9.07 6.92
CA ILE A 97 -3.95 8.91 5.94
C ILE A 97 -3.38 8.49 4.61
N ALA A 98 -4.06 7.58 3.92
CA ALA A 98 -3.77 7.25 2.55
C ALA A 98 -4.90 7.69 1.61
N ILE A 99 -4.52 8.29 0.49
CA ILE A 99 -5.38 8.56 -0.67
C ILE A 99 -4.84 7.80 -1.89
N PHE A 100 -5.69 7.54 -2.88
CA PHE A 100 -5.29 6.77 -4.04
C PHE A 100 -5.79 7.36 -5.36
N ALA A 101 -4.89 7.50 -6.32
CA ALA A 101 -5.16 7.88 -7.69
C ALA A 101 -4.84 6.72 -8.65
N SER A 102 -5.17 6.89 -9.92
CA SER A 102 -4.76 5.97 -10.98
C SER A 102 -3.97 6.71 -12.06
N ALA A 103 -3.03 6.01 -12.70
CA ALA A 103 -2.40 6.47 -13.92
C ALA A 103 -3.22 6.13 -15.19
N SER A 104 -4.41 5.55 -15.04
CA SER A 104 -5.34 5.20 -16.13
C SER A 104 -6.75 5.73 -15.86
N GLU A 105 -7.31 6.43 -16.85
CA GLU A 105 -8.68 6.96 -16.79
C GLU A 105 -9.72 5.83 -16.73
N GLY A 106 -9.56 4.79 -17.55
CA GLY A 106 -10.49 3.66 -17.55
C GLY A 106 -10.50 2.90 -16.22
N PHE A 107 -9.36 2.83 -15.53
CA PHE A 107 -9.30 2.28 -14.19
C PHE A 107 -9.94 3.20 -13.15
N SER A 108 -9.62 4.50 -13.18
CA SER A 108 -10.24 5.50 -12.27
C SER A 108 -11.76 5.47 -12.36
N GLN A 109 -12.30 5.51 -13.59
CA GLN A 109 -13.74 5.48 -13.83
C GLN A 109 -14.40 4.21 -13.29
N LYS A 110 -13.78 3.04 -13.48
CA LYS A 110 -14.37 1.77 -13.00
C LYS A 110 -14.21 1.55 -11.50
N ASN A 111 -13.15 2.07 -10.89
CA ASN A 111 -12.86 1.82 -9.48
C ASN A 111 -13.53 2.83 -8.54
N ILE A 112 -13.63 4.10 -8.96
CA ILE A 112 -14.17 5.18 -8.10
C ILE A 112 -15.23 6.05 -8.77
N ASN A 113 -15.66 5.69 -9.99
CA ASN A 113 -16.69 6.41 -10.76
C ASN A 113 -16.37 7.90 -10.86
N ALA A 114 -15.11 8.19 -11.23
CA ALA A 114 -14.56 9.52 -11.38
C ALA A 114 -13.36 9.51 -12.35
N SER A 115 -13.12 10.62 -13.04
CA SER A 115 -11.87 10.83 -13.78
C SER A 115 -10.70 11.00 -12.81
N ILE A 116 -9.48 10.98 -13.34
CA ILE A 116 -8.29 11.29 -12.53
C ILE A 116 -8.40 12.71 -11.96
N ASP A 117 -8.84 13.67 -12.76
CA ASP A 117 -9.00 15.07 -12.33
C ASP A 117 -10.05 15.23 -11.23
N GLU A 118 -11.21 14.60 -11.38
CA GLU A 118 -12.26 14.60 -10.36
C GLU A 118 -11.80 13.92 -9.07
N ALA A 119 -10.94 12.90 -9.15
CA ALA A 119 -10.33 12.30 -7.97
C ALA A 119 -9.41 13.30 -7.24
N PHE A 120 -8.59 14.04 -7.98
CA PHE A 120 -7.74 15.08 -7.40
C PHE A 120 -8.54 16.21 -6.75
N GLU A 121 -9.66 16.63 -7.34
CA GLU A 121 -10.58 17.59 -6.73
C GLU A 121 -11.12 17.09 -5.38
N ARG A 122 -11.37 15.78 -5.24
CA ARG A 122 -11.80 15.17 -3.97
C ARG A 122 -10.69 15.11 -2.91
N PHE A 123 -9.42 15.13 -3.32
CA PHE A 123 -8.28 15.11 -2.39
C PHE A 123 -7.94 16.47 -1.79
N VAL A 124 -8.26 17.56 -2.49
CA VAL A 124 -8.01 18.94 -2.01
C VAL A 124 -8.49 19.16 -0.57
N PRO A 125 -9.77 18.93 -0.21
CA PRO A 125 -10.23 19.17 1.16
C PRO A 125 -9.57 18.24 2.18
N ILE A 126 -9.19 17.01 1.78
CA ILE A 126 -8.51 16.06 2.68
C ILE A 126 -7.12 16.59 3.04
N LEU A 127 -6.36 17.06 2.04
CA LEU A 127 -5.01 17.57 2.23
C LEU A 127 -4.99 18.91 2.97
N GLU A 128 -6.00 19.75 2.78
CA GLU A 128 -6.19 20.99 3.55
C GLU A 128 -6.42 20.68 5.03
N GLU A 129 -7.38 19.80 5.35
CA GLU A 129 -7.68 19.41 6.72
C GLU A 129 -6.51 18.66 7.38
N ALA A 130 -5.88 17.73 6.68
CA ALA A 130 -4.73 16.97 7.21
C ALA A 130 -3.56 17.88 7.58
N ARG A 131 -3.35 18.96 6.81
CA ARG A 131 -2.34 19.98 7.11
C ARG A 131 -2.68 20.80 8.36
N HIS A 132 -3.96 21.00 8.67
CA HIS A 132 -4.36 21.75 9.87
C HIS A 132 -4.09 21.00 11.18
N VAL A 133 -4.05 19.67 11.13
CA VAL A 133 -3.84 18.80 12.30
C VAL A 133 -2.53 18.00 12.23
N ASP A 134 -1.63 18.37 11.31
CA ASP A 134 -0.31 17.76 11.08
C ASP A 134 -0.33 16.23 10.87
N ILE A 135 -1.40 15.71 10.24
CA ILE A 135 -1.49 14.29 9.90
C ILE A 135 -0.83 14.05 8.53
N PRO A 136 0.19 13.16 8.43
CA PRO A 136 0.83 12.85 7.15
C PRO A 136 -0.15 12.16 6.20
N VAL A 137 -0.09 12.53 4.92
CA VAL A 137 -0.88 11.91 3.86
C VAL A 137 0.03 11.21 2.86
N ARG A 138 -0.20 9.92 2.64
CA ARG A 138 0.47 9.07 1.64
C ARG A 138 -0.40 8.97 0.39
N GLY A 139 0.21 9.08 -0.79
CA GLY A 139 -0.48 8.93 -2.07
C GLY A 139 -0.17 7.59 -2.73
N TYR A 140 -1.18 6.86 -3.18
CA TYR A 140 -1.01 5.69 -4.04
C TYR A 140 -1.28 6.04 -5.50
N VAL A 141 -0.50 5.46 -6.42
CA VAL A 141 -0.78 5.49 -7.86
C VAL A 141 -0.95 4.07 -8.36
N SER A 142 -2.16 3.73 -8.78
CA SER A 142 -2.47 2.43 -9.40
C SER A 142 -2.13 2.40 -10.89
N CYS A 143 -1.98 1.19 -11.44
CA CYS A 143 -1.73 0.92 -12.86
C CYS A 143 -0.44 1.58 -13.41
N VAL A 144 0.66 1.57 -12.63
CA VAL A 144 1.90 2.26 -13.04
C VAL A 144 2.62 1.63 -14.23
N ILE A 145 2.31 0.37 -14.57
CA ILE A 145 2.86 -0.32 -15.75
C ILE A 145 1.77 -0.62 -16.78
N LYS A 146 0.70 -1.28 -16.34
CA LYS A 146 -0.38 -1.74 -17.21
C LYS A 146 -1.71 -1.68 -16.46
N CYS A 147 -2.72 -1.18 -17.16
CA CYS A 147 -4.11 -1.19 -16.73
C CYS A 147 -4.84 -2.41 -17.33
N PRO A 148 -5.72 -3.09 -16.57
CA PRO A 148 -6.57 -4.17 -17.09
C PRO A 148 -7.61 -3.71 -18.13
N TYR A 149 -7.82 -2.41 -18.28
CA TYR A 149 -8.80 -1.83 -19.20
C TYR A 149 -8.16 -1.08 -20.37
N ASP A 150 -7.19 -0.20 -20.08
CA ASP A 150 -6.60 0.69 -21.10
C ASP A 150 -5.28 0.12 -21.68
N GLY A 151 -4.78 -0.99 -21.14
CA GLY A 151 -3.52 -1.59 -21.59
C GLY A 151 -2.29 -0.91 -21.00
N ILE A 152 -1.23 -0.75 -21.80
CA ILE A 152 0.06 -0.23 -21.33
C ILE A 152 -0.09 1.24 -20.92
N VAL A 153 0.41 1.58 -19.73
CA VAL A 153 0.42 2.96 -19.23
C VAL A 153 1.79 3.58 -19.50
N ALA A 154 1.80 4.79 -20.05
CA ALA A 154 3.03 5.50 -20.36
C ALA A 154 3.72 5.99 -19.06
N PRO A 155 5.05 5.82 -18.89
CA PRO A 155 5.80 6.35 -17.75
C PRO A 155 5.55 7.83 -17.45
N SER A 156 5.41 8.66 -18.48
CA SER A 156 5.14 10.10 -18.33
C SER A 156 3.79 10.37 -17.66
N LYS A 157 2.79 9.52 -17.87
CA LYS A 157 1.49 9.67 -17.20
C LYS A 157 1.58 9.32 -15.71
N VAL A 158 2.39 8.32 -15.37
CA VAL A 158 2.68 7.98 -13.97
C VAL A 158 3.41 9.14 -13.29
N ALA A 159 4.42 9.71 -13.95
CA ALA A 159 5.15 10.88 -13.47
C ALA A 159 4.22 12.08 -13.23
N GLU A 160 3.31 12.38 -14.16
CA GLU A 160 2.30 13.45 -14.00
C GLU A 160 1.42 13.26 -12.75
N VAL A 161 0.90 12.05 -12.53
CA VAL A 161 0.05 11.76 -11.36
C VAL A 161 0.85 11.79 -10.05
N ALA A 162 2.07 11.25 -10.06
CA ALA A 162 2.97 11.27 -8.91
C ALA A 162 3.39 12.69 -8.52
N ASP A 163 3.73 13.53 -9.50
CA ASP A 163 4.05 14.94 -9.29
C ASP A 163 2.87 15.70 -8.68
N ARG A 164 1.65 15.49 -9.18
CA ARG A 164 0.45 16.12 -8.61
C ARG A 164 0.23 15.73 -7.15
N LEU A 165 0.31 14.43 -6.82
CA LEU A 165 0.17 13.97 -5.43
C LEU A 165 1.22 14.59 -4.51
N PHE A 166 2.49 14.57 -4.95
CA PHE A 166 3.61 15.14 -4.19
C PHE A 166 3.46 16.66 -4.02
N SER A 167 3.18 17.38 -5.10
CA SER A 167 2.99 18.84 -5.10
C SER A 167 1.79 19.31 -4.27
N MET A 168 0.74 18.49 -4.14
CA MET A 168 -0.40 18.81 -3.28
C MET A 168 -0.11 18.58 -1.78
N GLY A 169 0.97 17.90 -1.44
CA GLY A 169 1.44 17.73 -0.07
C GLY A 169 1.50 16.29 0.43
N CYS A 170 1.37 15.28 -0.45
CA CYS A 170 1.65 13.90 -0.04
C CYS A 170 3.13 13.76 0.30
N TYR A 171 3.44 13.21 1.48
CA TYR A 171 4.83 13.10 1.93
C TYR A 171 5.58 11.94 1.25
N GLU A 172 4.85 10.94 0.74
CA GLU A 172 5.37 9.78 0.03
C GLU A 172 4.36 9.33 -1.03
N VAL A 173 4.87 8.87 -2.18
CA VAL A 173 4.05 8.33 -3.27
C VAL A 173 4.41 6.85 -3.50
N SER A 174 3.44 5.96 -3.31
CA SER A 174 3.57 4.54 -3.59
C SER A 174 3.11 4.19 -5.01
N LEU A 175 4.01 3.54 -5.76
CA LEU A 175 3.84 3.24 -7.18
C LEU A 175 3.40 1.78 -7.37
N GLY A 176 2.12 1.59 -7.65
CA GLY A 176 1.41 0.31 -7.69
C GLY A 176 1.38 -0.38 -9.05
N ASP A 177 2.08 -1.51 -9.18
CA ASP A 177 1.88 -2.50 -10.25
C ASP A 177 0.67 -3.39 -9.91
N THR A 178 -0.51 -2.80 -10.03
CA THR A 178 -1.80 -3.33 -9.55
C THR A 178 -2.17 -4.73 -10.06
N ILE A 179 -1.64 -5.12 -11.22
CA ILE A 179 -1.93 -6.43 -11.83
C ILE A 179 -0.68 -7.31 -11.96
N GLY A 180 0.43 -6.90 -11.34
CA GLY A 180 1.69 -7.65 -11.34
C GLY A 180 2.27 -7.85 -12.75
N ALA A 181 2.03 -6.94 -13.69
CA ALA A 181 2.46 -7.09 -15.08
C ALA A 181 3.88 -6.54 -15.33
N GLY A 182 4.44 -5.85 -14.35
CA GLY A 182 5.77 -5.26 -14.37
C GLY A 182 6.88 -6.27 -14.58
N THR A 183 7.84 -5.87 -15.39
CA THR A 183 9.19 -6.43 -15.46
C THR A 183 10.20 -5.43 -14.91
N PRO A 184 11.41 -5.89 -14.53
CA PRO A 184 12.49 -5.01 -14.09
C PRO A 184 12.76 -3.84 -15.06
N ASP A 185 12.73 -4.09 -16.37
CA ASP A 185 12.92 -3.05 -17.39
C ASP A 185 11.78 -2.03 -17.40
N THR A 186 10.51 -2.47 -17.34
CA THR A 186 9.37 -1.54 -17.31
C THR A 186 9.33 -0.73 -16.02
N ILE A 187 9.67 -1.33 -14.88
CA ILE A 187 9.74 -0.66 -13.57
C ILE A 187 10.87 0.37 -13.58
N ALA A 188 12.04 0.02 -14.11
CA ALA A 188 13.15 0.95 -14.23
C ALA A 188 12.80 2.14 -15.13
N ARG A 189 12.16 1.91 -16.30
CA ARG A 189 11.71 3.01 -17.18
C ARG A 189 10.68 3.91 -16.53
N MET A 190 9.72 3.33 -15.81
CA MET A 190 8.72 4.07 -15.05
C MET A 190 9.37 4.94 -13.97
N LEU A 191 10.26 4.34 -13.15
CA LEU A 191 10.95 5.05 -12.08
C LEU A 191 11.87 6.16 -12.60
N LEU A 192 12.55 5.96 -13.74
CA LEU A 192 13.37 7.02 -14.33
C LEU A 192 12.53 8.26 -14.66
N ALA A 193 11.34 8.10 -15.23
CA ALA A 193 10.44 9.22 -15.52
C ALA A 193 9.89 9.87 -14.23
N VAL A 194 9.50 9.08 -13.24
CA VAL A 194 8.96 9.61 -11.97
C VAL A 194 10.02 10.33 -11.15
N ARG A 195 11.28 9.88 -11.19
CA ARG A 195 12.39 10.49 -10.44
C ARG A 195 12.78 11.88 -10.92
N ASP A 196 12.38 12.26 -12.13
CA ASP A 196 12.57 13.62 -12.63
C ASP A 196 11.66 14.64 -11.93
N VAL A 197 10.58 14.18 -11.27
CA VAL A 197 9.57 15.03 -10.62
C VAL A 197 9.40 14.76 -9.12
N VAL A 198 9.64 13.53 -8.66
CA VAL A 198 9.57 13.17 -7.23
C VAL A 198 10.88 12.53 -6.77
N PRO A 199 11.52 13.01 -5.69
CA PRO A 199 12.76 12.42 -5.17
C PRO A 199 12.61 10.95 -4.80
N ALA A 200 13.61 10.11 -5.08
CA ALA A 200 13.55 8.67 -4.77
C ALA A 200 13.29 8.35 -3.29
N GLY A 201 13.77 9.19 -2.36
CA GLY A 201 13.48 9.07 -0.92
C GLY A 201 12.07 9.49 -0.50
N ARG A 202 11.20 9.79 -1.46
CA ARG A 202 9.76 10.09 -1.32
C ARG A 202 8.92 9.11 -2.15
N LEU A 203 9.54 8.07 -2.70
CA LEU A 203 8.89 7.03 -3.48
C LEU A 203 8.88 5.70 -2.72
N ALA A 204 7.79 4.97 -2.90
CA ALA A 204 7.67 3.58 -2.47
C ALA A 204 7.27 2.69 -3.66
N GLY A 205 7.66 1.41 -3.60
CA GLY A 205 7.27 0.41 -4.57
C GLY A 205 6.16 -0.49 -4.04
N HIS A 206 5.08 -0.66 -4.80
CA HIS A 206 3.99 -1.58 -4.47
C HIS A 206 3.80 -2.56 -5.63
N TYR A 207 4.36 -3.76 -5.52
CA TYR A 207 4.44 -4.70 -6.63
C TYR A 207 3.67 -5.97 -6.28
N HIS A 208 2.63 -6.25 -7.04
CA HIS A 208 1.94 -7.53 -6.95
C HIS A 208 2.81 -8.65 -7.53
N ASP A 209 2.74 -9.83 -6.92
CA ASP A 209 3.51 -11.02 -7.31
C ASP A 209 2.72 -11.95 -8.25
N THR A 210 1.67 -11.43 -8.89
CA THR A 210 0.75 -12.16 -9.78
C THR A 210 1.47 -12.95 -10.88
N ASN A 211 2.60 -12.45 -11.38
CA ASN A 211 3.45 -13.11 -12.37
C ASN A 211 4.83 -13.55 -11.83
N GLY A 212 5.00 -13.60 -10.50
CA GLY A 212 6.22 -14.08 -9.84
C GLY A 212 7.45 -13.19 -10.04
N ARG A 213 7.26 -11.88 -10.20
CA ARG A 213 8.33 -10.90 -10.52
C ARG A 213 8.48 -9.80 -9.48
N ALA A 214 7.72 -9.83 -8.39
CA ALA A 214 7.74 -8.70 -7.45
C ALA A 214 9.12 -8.49 -6.83
N ILE A 215 9.85 -9.56 -6.49
CA ILE A 215 11.22 -9.47 -5.96
C ILE A 215 12.19 -8.88 -7.00
N ASP A 216 12.14 -9.32 -8.25
CA ASP A 216 12.97 -8.76 -9.32
C ASP A 216 12.68 -7.26 -9.54
N ASN A 217 11.41 -6.86 -9.41
CA ASN A 217 10.98 -5.46 -9.50
C ASN A 217 11.46 -4.63 -8.29
N ILE A 218 11.54 -5.22 -7.10
CA ILE A 218 12.18 -4.60 -5.92
C ILE A 218 13.67 -4.36 -6.19
N ASP A 219 14.39 -5.33 -6.76
CA ASP A 219 15.83 -5.18 -7.08
C ASP A 219 16.11 -4.05 -8.07
N ALA A 220 15.28 -3.95 -9.12
CA ALA A 220 15.34 -2.84 -10.06
C ALA A 220 15.13 -1.48 -9.37
N SER A 221 14.22 -1.44 -8.40
CA SER A 221 13.84 -0.22 -7.67
C SER A 221 14.89 0.19 -6.64
N LEU A 222 15.48 -0.79 -5.94
CA LEU A 222 16.61 -0.60 -5.02
C LEU A 222 17.79 0.04 -5.76
N SER A 223 18.08 -0.42 -6.98
CA SER A 223 19.13 0.11 -7.85
C SER A 223 18.89 1.57 -8.27
N LEU A 224 17.63 2.03 -8.23
CA LEU A 224 17.22 3.40 -8.53
C LEU A 224 16.97 4.27 -7.28
N GLY A 225 17.31 3.75 -6.10
CA GLY A 225 17.29 4.51 -4.84
C GLY A 225 15.98 4.45 -4.05
N VAL A 226 15.00 3.65 -4.47
CA VAL A 226 13.78 3.39 -3.69
C VAL A 226 14.15 2.56 -2.45
N ARG A 227 13.60 2.92 -1.29
CA ARG A 227 13.92 2.29 0.01
C ARG A 227 12.70 1.96 0.86
N VAL A 228 11.50 2.06 0.29
CA VAL A 228 10.25 1.71 0.93
C VAL A 228 9.49 0.79 -0.01
N PHE A 229 9.03 -0.35 0.48
CA PHE A 229 8.25 -1.30 -0.30
C PHE A 229 7.00 -1.73 0.47
N ASP A 230 5.89 -1.76 -0.25
CA ASP A 230 4.64 -2.26 0.29
C ASP A 230 4.61 -3.77 0.11
N ALA A 231 4.26 -4.47 1.18
CA ALA A 231 4.10 -5.92 1.16
C ALA A 231 2.95 -6.33 2.09
N ALA A 232 2.37 -7.51 1.82
CA ALA A 232 1.31 -8.06 2.63
C ALA A 232 1.77 -9.37 3.27
N VAL A 233 1.67 -9.45 4.59
CA VAL A 233 2.09 -10.64 5.35
C VAL A 233 1.36 -11.90 4.86
N GLY A 234 2.09 -13.01 4.69
CA GLY A 234 1.54 -14.26 4.17
C GLY A 234 1.13 -14.21 2.69
N GLY A 235 1.45 -13.13 1.97
CA GLY A 235 0.99 -12.91 0.59
C GLY A 235 -0.52 -12.71 0.52
N LEU A 236 -1.09 -12.05 1.54
CA LEU A 236 -2.51 -11.70 1.59
C LEU A 236 -2.92 -10.83 0.40
N GLY A 237 -4.19 -10.95 0.04
CA GLY A 237 -4.75 -10.27 -1.11
C GLY A 237 -4.68 -11.09 -2.39
N GLY A 238 -5.56 -10.76 -3.31
CA GLY A 238 -5.68 -11.39 -4.61
C GLY A 238 -5.88 -10.33 -5.67
N CYS A 239 -5.62 -10.70 -6.92
CA CYS A 239 -5.92 -9.84 -8.05
C CYS A 239 -7.36 -10.10 -8.51
N PRO A 240 -8.32 -9.17 -8.34
CA PRO A 240 -9.69 -9.37 -8.83
C PRO A 240 -9.75 -9.55 -10.36
N TYR A 241 -8.70 -9.14 -11.07
CA TYR A 241 -8.54 -9.30 -12.51
C TYR A 241 -7.89 -10.63 -12.93
N ALA A 242 -7.34 -11.38 -11.97
CA ALA A 242 -6.75 -12.70 -12.19
C ALA A 242 -7.16 -13.63 -11.03
N PRO A 243 -8.40 -14.18 -11.05
CA PRO A 243 -8.90 -15.05 -9.99
C PRO A 243 -7.95 -16.20 -9.70
N GLY A 244 -7.57 -16.37 -8.43
CA GLY A 244 -6.63 -17.41 -7.97
C GLY A 244 -5.14 -17.08 -8.13
N ALA A 245 -4.79 -15.96 -8.76
CA ALA A 245 -3.40 -15.51 -8.82
C ALA A 245 -3.00 -14.76 -7.54
N ALA A 246 -1.71 -14.84 -7.19
CA ALA A 246 -1.15 -14.07 -6.08
C ALA A 246 -1.41 -12.57 -6.27
N GLY A 247 -1.84 -11.90 -5.19
CA GLY A 247 -2.00 -10.45 -5.13
C GLY A 247 -0.68 -9.79 -4.76
N ASN A 248 -0.60 -9.27 -3.53
CA ASN A 248 0.59 -8.61 -3.00
C ASN A 248 1.79 -9.55 -2.89
N VAL A 249 2.99 -8.96 -2.96
CA VAL A 249 4.22 -9.66 -2.58
C VAL A 249 4.20 -9.95 -1.08
N ALA A 250 4.66 -11.15 -0.72
CA ALA A 250 4.62 -11.62 0.66
C ALA A 250 5.72 -10.97 1.51
N THR A 251 5.34 -10.36 2.64
CA THR A 251 6.26 -9.63 3.53
C THR A 251 7.44 -10.47 4.00
N GLU A 252 7.22 -11.73 4.36
CA GLU A 252 8.27 -12.65 4.79
C GLU A 252 9.32 -12.90 3.71
N LYS A 253 8.92 -12.88 2.42
CA LYS A 253 9.84 -13.04 1.30
C LYS A 253 10.65 -11.76 1.08
N VAL A 254 10.01 -10.60 1.17
CA VAL A 254 10.67 -9.30 1.01
C VAL A 254 11.69 -9.10 2.13
N ASN A 255 11.34 -9.38 3.39
CA ASN A 255 12.24 -9.22 4.51
C ASN A 255 13.48 -10.12 4.39
N ALA A 256 13.28 -11.42 4.10
CA ALA A 256 14.36 -12.37 3.90
C ALA A 256 15.28 -11.96 2.73
N HIS A 257 14.69 -11.47 1.62
CA HIS A 257 15.44 -11.00 0.45
C HIS A 257 16.27 -9.75 0.76
N LEU A 258 15.67 -8.74 1.37
CA LEU A 258 16.37 -7.52 1.78
C LEU A 258 17.52 -7.82 2.75
N ALA A 259 17.30 -8.72 3.71
CA ALA A 259 18.34 -9.17 4.63
C ALA A 259 19.48 -9.89 3.91
N ALA A 260 19.17 -10.78 2.94
CA ALA A 260 20.17 -11.46 2.13
C ALA A 260 21.01 -10.50 1.27
N LEU A 261 20.40 -9.40 0.81
CA LEU A 261 21.11 -8.31 0.13
C LEU A 261 21.88 -7.38 1.09
N GLY A 262 21.78 -7.56 2.40
CA GLY A 262 22.50 -6.76 3.40
C GLY A 262 21.83 -5.44 3.79
N TYR A 263 20.52 -5.29 3.53
CA TYR A 263 19.72 -4.18 4.06
C TYR A 263 19.21 -4.50 5.47
N ARG A 264 19.05 -3.46 6.29
CA ARG A 264 18.38 -3.53 7.59
C ARG A 264 16.92 -3.11 7.44
N THR A 265 16.00 -3.95 7.89
CA THR A 265 14.55 -3.65 7.92
C THR A 265 14.06 -3.33 9.33
N GLY A 266 14.76 -3.82 10.36
CA GLY A 266 14.34 -3.70 11.76
C GLY A 266 13.27 -4.71 12.17
N LEU A 267 12.93 -5.66 11.30
CA LEU A 267 11.86 -6.62 11.52
C LEU A 267 12.38 -7.96 12.04
N ASP A 268 11.59 -8.59 12.91
CA ASP A 268 11.81 -9.95 13.39
C ASP A 268 11.20 -10.97 12.41
N GLN A 269 12.07 -11.76 11.78
CA GLN A 269 11.65 -12.75 10.77
C GLN A 269 10.77 -13.86 11.36
N GLU A 270 11.02 -14.30 12.59
CA GLU A 270 10.24 -15.39 13.22
C GLU A 270 8.82 -14.91 13.50
N LEU A 271 8.67 -13.69 14.06
CA LEU A 271 7.35 -13.09 14.30
C LEU A 271 6.59 -12.80 13.00
N ILE A 272 7.29 -12.40 11.92
CA ILE A 272 6.65 -12.24 10.60
C ILE A 272 6.12 -13.59 10.10
N GLU A 273 6.86 -14.68 10.29
CA GLU A 273 6.42 -16.02 9.87
C GLU A 273 5.19 -16.50 10.66
N GLU A 274 5.13 -16.21 11.96
CA GLU A 274 3.94 -16.45 12.78
C GLU A 274 2.74 -15.63 12.30
N ALA A 275 2.95 -14.33 12.04
CA ALA A 275 1.92 -13.44 11.49
C ALA A 275 1.44 -13.93 10.10
N ALA A 276 2.35 -14.44 9.27
CA ALA A 276 2.03 -15.02 7.98
C ALA A 276 1.19 -16.30 8.10
N ALA A 277 1.45 -17.14 9.10
CA ALA A 277 0.62 -18.30 9.39
C ALA A 277 -0.79 -17.87 9.84
N MET A 278 -0.89 -16.87 10.72
CA MET A 278 -2.17 -16.31 11.16
C MET A 278 -2.96 -15.73 9.97
N ALA A 279 -2.32 -14.91 9.15
CA ALA A 279 -2.89 -14.30 7.95
C ALA A 279 -3.40 -15.34 6.94
N ARG A 280 -2.63 -16.39 6.67
CA ARG A 280 -3.06 -17.47 5.76
C ARG A 280 -4.28 -18.23 6.30
N ALA A 281 -4.37 -18.43 7.62
CA ALA A 281 -5.55 -19.02 8.25
C ALA A 281 -6.80 -18.13 8.17
N MET A 282 -6.64 -16.84 7.84
CA MET A 282 -7.77 -15.95 7.60
C MET A 282 -8.37 -16.07 6.18
N ARG A 283 -7.68 -16.74 5.25
CA ARG A 283 -8.19 -16.97 3.89
C ARG A 283 -9.29 -18.03 3.90
N ALA A 284 -10.23 -17.91 2.97
CA ALA A 284 -11.08 -19.04 2.61
C ALA A 284 -10.30 -20.01 1.72
N ASP A 285 -10.54 -21.31 1.86
CA ASP A 285 -10.08 -22.33 0.90
C ASP A 285 -10.65 -22.10 -0.52
#